data_AF-D0QLY9-F1
#
_entry.id   AF-D0QLY9-F1
#
_cell.length_a   1.000
_cell.length_b   1.000
_cell.length_c   1.000
_cell.angle_alpha   90.00
_cell.angle_beta   90.00
_cell.angle_gamma   90.00
#
_symmetry.space_group_name_H-M   'P 1'
#
loop_
_entity.id
_entity.type
_entity.pdbx_description
1 polymer ?
#
loop_
_entity_poly.entity_id
_entity_poly.type
_entity_poly.pdbx_seq_one_letter_code
_entity_poly.pdbx_strand_id
1 'polypeptide(L)'
;EHGNRSDTNTDYPFKLLCFLKLHTYTRFQVLIDICGVDYPSRKLRFEVVYNLLSTRYNSRIRVQTSADEVTRISPVVSLFPSAGRWEREVWDMFGVSSINHPDLRRILTDYGFEGHPLRKDFPLSGYVEVR
;
A
#
# COMPACT_ATOMS: atom_id res chain seq x y z
N GLU A 1 -18.57 9.44 -10.38
CA GLU A 1 -18.77 9.12 -8.94
C GLU A 1 -17.67 8.24 -8.37
N HIS A 2 -17.04 7.39 -9.19
CA HIS A 2 -15.80 6.70 -8.85
C HIS A 2 -14.58 7.59 -9.17
N GLY A 3 -13.69 7.80 -8.20
CA GLY A 3 -12.55 8.72 -8.33
C GLY A 3 -11.58 8.36 -9.46
N ASN A 4 -10.79 9.33 -9.92
CA ASN A 4 -9.83 9.15 -11.01
C ASN A 4 -8.78 8.10 -10.63
N ARG A 5 -8.77 6.98 -11.36
CA ARG A 5 -7.85 5.84 -11.20
C ARG A 5 -6.72 5.93 -12.21
N SER A 6 -5.49 5.81 -11.75
CA SER A 6 -4.30 5.65 -12.58
C SER A 6 -3.61 4.34 -12.23
N ASP A 7 -3.66 3.40 -13.17
CA ASP A 7 -2.98 2.11 -13.06
C ASP A 7 -1.53 2.22 -13.48
N THR A 8 -0.63 1.67 -12.67
CA THR A 8 0.81 1.67 -12.93
C THR A 8 1.44 0.32 -12.71
N ASN A 9 2.55 0.08 -13.41
CA ASN A 9 3.40 -1.08 -13.21
C ASN A 9 4.24 -0.92 -11.93
N THR A 10 4.66 -2.04 -11.33
CA THR A 10 5.37 -2.13 -10.03
C THR A 10 6.65 -1.32 -9.93
N ASP A 11 7.33 -1.09 -11.06
CA ASP A 11 8.68 -0.52 -11.07
C ASP A 11 8.66 1.02 -11.04
N TYR A 12 7.51 1.63 -11.30
CA TYR A 12 7.39 3.08 -11.47
C TYR A 12 6.55 3.85 -10.41
N PRO A 13 6.04 3.27 -9.29
CA PRO A 13 5.20 4.02 -8.36
C PRO A 13 5.93 5.20 -7.75
N PHE A 14 7.20 5.01 -7.34
CA PHE A 14 7.99 6.09 -6.77
C PHE A 14 8.14 7.28 -7.74
N LYS A 15 8.45 7.00 -9.02
CA LYS A 15 8.63 8.05 -10.03
C LYS A 15 7.32 8.78 -10.32
N LEU A 16 6.21 8.06 -10.44
CA LEU A 16 4.90 8.68 -10.65
C LEU A 16 4.48 9.53 -9.45
N LEU A 17 4.61 9.01 -8.23
CA LEU A 17 4.24 9.73 -7.01
C LEU A 17 5.12 10.96 -6.79
N CYS A 18 6.41 10.86 -7.12
CA CYS A 18 7.33 11.99 -7.11
C CYS A 18 6.87 13.08 -8.10
N PHE A 19 6.52 12.69 -9.33
CA PHE A 19 5.96 13.61 -10.33
C PHE A 19 4.67 14.28 -9.84
N LEU A 20 3.71 13.48 -9.36
CA LEU A 20 2.42 13.97 -8.87
C LEU A 20 2.59 14.98 -7.71
N LYS A 21 3.56 14.73 -6.83
CA LYS A 21 3.87 15.61 -5.70
C LYS A 21 4.56 16.91 -6.12
N LEU A 22 5.59 16.83 -6.97
CA LEU A 22 6.46 17.96 -7.28
C LEU A 22 5.98 18.85 -8.43
N HIS A 23 5.24 18.29 -9.40
CA HIS A 23 4.87 19.02 -10.60
C HIS A 23 3.85 20.13 -10.29
N THR A 24 4.09 21.32 -10.86
CA THR A 24 3.40 22.58 -10.55
C THR A 24 1.89 22.49 -10.69
N TYR A 25 1.41 21.76 -11.70
CA TYR A 25 -0.03 21.63 -12.00
C TYR A 25 -0.74 20.51 -11.25
N THR A 26 -0.02 19.56 -10.64
CA THR A 26 -0.64 18.38 -10.00
C THR A 26 -0.51 18.40 -8.47
N ARG A 27 0.57 18.98 -7.91
CA ARG A 27 0.81 19.24 -6.47
C ARG A 27 -0.01 18.39 -5.49
N PHE A 28 0.15 17.06 -5.55
CA PHE A 28 -0.46 16.14 -4.60
C PHE A 28 0.41 16.06 -3.35
N GLN A 29 0.15 16.96 -2.40
CA GLN A 29 0.98 17.12 -1.20
C GLN A 29 0.62 16.16 -0.08
N VAL A 30 -0.63 15.69 -0.03
CA VAL A 30 -1.15 14.89 1.08
C VAL A 30 -1.41 13.46 0.61
N LEU A 31 -0.77 12.51 1.29
CA LEU A 31 -1.11 11.09 1.22
C LEU A 31 -2.19 10.79 2.25
N ILE A 32 -3.33 10.29 1.78
CA ILE A 32 -4.52 10.03 2.60
C ILE A 32 -4.51 8.60 3.14
N ASP A 33 -4.29 7.62 2.27
CA ASP A 33 -4.10 6.23 2.68
C ASP A 33 -3.18 5.48 1.73
N ILE A 34 -2.70 4.34 2.23
CA ILE A 34 -2.24 3.23 1.41
C ILE A 34 -3.01 1.99 1.85
N CYS A 35 -3.68 1.31 0.92
CA CYS A 35 -4.44 0.10 1.19
C CYS A 35 -3.99 -1.05 0.29
N GLY A 36 -4.02 -2.27 0.84
CA GLY A 36 -3.86 -3.51 0.07
C GLY A 36 -5.22 -4.11 -0.27
N VAL A 37 -5.32 -4.73 -1.44
CA VAL A 37 -6.48 -5.53 -1.85
C VAL A 37 -5.98 -6.87 -2.38
N ASP A 38 -6.61 -7.95 -1.94
CA ASP A 38 -6.29 -9.32 -2.37
C ASP A 38 -7.30 -9.81 -3.42
N TYR A 39 -6.81 -10.13 -4.62
CA TYR A 39 -7.55 -10.72 -5.74
C TYR A 39 -6.96 -12.10 -6.07
N PRO A 40 -7.43 -13.19 -5.43
CA PRO A 40 -6.83 -14.52 -5.58
C PRO A 40 -6.97 -15.11 -6.99
N SER A 41 -7.90 -14.60 -7.81
CA SER A 41 -8.09 -15.04 -9.20
C SER A 41 -7.10 -14.43 -10.20
N ARG A 42 -6.32 -13.43 -9.79
CA ARG A 42 -5.35 -12.73 -10.67
C ARG A 42 -3.96 -13.31 -10.50
N LYS A 43 -3.15 -13.27 -11.57
CA LYS A 43 -1.73 -13.65 -11.53
C LYS A 43 -0.92 -12.74 -10.60
N LEU A 44 -1.19 -11.43 -10.65
CA LEU A 44 -0.70 -10.49 -9.65
C LEU A 44 -1.79 -10.37 -8.59
N ARG A 45 -1.59 -11.12 -7.50
CA ARG A 45 -2.59 -11.34 -6.46
C ARG A 45 -2.97 -10.07 -5.71
N PHE A 46 -1.97 -9.23 -5.39
CA PHE A 46 -2.20 -8.04 -4.57
C PHE A 46 -2.30 -6.78 -5.41
N GLU A 47 -3.15 -5.86 -4.98
CA GLU A 47 -3.24 -4.51 -5.51
C GLU A 47 -3.00 -3.53 -4.36
N VAL A 48 -1.94 -2.74 -4.47
CA VAL A 48 -1.62 -1.66 -3.53
C VAL A 48 -2.16 -0.36 -4.10
N VAL A 49 -2.95 0.33 -3.30
CA VAL A 49 -3.72 1.50 -3.68
C VAL A 49 -3.22 2.69 -2.86
N TYR A 50 -2.79 3.74 -3.55
CA TYR A 50 -2.36 5.00 -2.95
C TYR A 50 -3.44 6.05 -3.19
N ASN A 51 -4.05 6.54 -2.13
CA ASN A 51 -5.03 7.62 -2.20
C ASN A 51 -4.36 8.95 -1.87
N LEU A 52 -4.37 9.88 -2.82
CA LEU A 52 -3.71 11.18 -2.73
C LEU A 52 -4.69 12.33 -2.83
N LEU A 53 -4.37 13.43 -2.15
CA LEU A 53 -5.13 14.68 -2.17
C LEU A 53 -4.21 15.85 -2.52
N SER A 54 -4.63 16.64 -3.51
CA SER A 54 -4.09 17.98 -3.74
C SER A 54 -4.96 19.00 -3.03
N THR A 55 -4.42 19.62 -1.98
CA THR A 55 -5.09 20.69 -1.23
C THR A 55 -5.23 21.96 -2.05
N ARG A 56 -4.25 22.25 -2.92
CA ARG A 56 -4.25 23.45 -3.79
C ARG A 56 -5.32 23.38 -4.88
N TYR A 57 -5.48 22.22 -5.50
CA TYR A 57 -6.40 22.02 -6.62
C TYR A 57 -7.71 21.34 -6.21
N ASN A 58 -7.89 21.07 -4.91
CA ASN A 58 -9.01 20.33 -4.32
C ASN A 58 -9.38 19.07 -5.13
N SER A 59 -8.36 18.34 -5.56
CA SER A 59 -8.51 17.18 -6.44
C SER A 59 -7.94 15.95 -5.77
N ARG A 60 -8.59 14.80 -5.99
CA ARG A 60 -8.16 13.50 -5.47
C ARG A 60 -7.80 12.60 -6.64
N ILE A 61 -6.74 11.82 -6.45
CA ILE A 61 -6.33 10.79 -7.40
C ILE A 61 -6.00 9.52 -6.65
N ARG A 62 -6.31 8.39 -7.28
CA ARG A 62 -5.98 7.07 -6.80
C ARG A 62 -4.96 6.46 -7.75
N VAL A 63 -3.79 6.14 -7.24
CA VAL A 63 -2.75 5.41 -7.98
C VAL A 63 -2.79 3.95 -7.53
N GLN A 64 -2.85 3.02 -8.46
CA GLN A 64 -2.92 1.59 -8.16
C GLN A 64 -1.73 0.86 -8.79
N THR A 65 -1.15 -0.06 -8.03
CA THR A 65 -0.07 -0.92 -8.47
C THR A 65 -0.38 -2.36 -8.11
N SER A 66 -0.24 -3.25 -9.07
CA SER A 66 -0.42 -4.69 -8.85
C SER A 66 0.90 -5.31 -8.41
N ALA A 67 0.92 -6.13 -7.37
CA ALA A 67 2.10 -6.83 -6.88
C ALA A 67 1.81 -8.34 -6.72
N ASP A 68 2.87 -9.13 -6.71
CA ASP A 68 2.81 -10.55 -6.38
C ASP A 68 3.28 -10.80 -4.93
N GLU A 69 3.20 -12.03 -4.44
CA GLU A 69 3.63 -12.42 -3.10
C GLU A 69 5.11 -12.20 -2.83
N VAL A 70 5.94 -12.32 -3.87
CA VAL A 70 7.41 -12.24 -3.76
C VAL A 70 7.94 -10.86 -4.21
N THR A 71 7.17 -10.14 -5.01
CA THR A 71 7.62 -8.87 -5.58
C THR A 71 7.73 -7.81 -4.49
N ARG A 72 8.91 -7.16 -4.42
CA ARG A 72 9.12 -6.05 -3.50
C ARG A 72 8.76 -4.74 -4.18
N ILE A 73 7.90 -3.96 -3.54
CA ILE A 73 7.53 -2.61 -4.00
C ILE A 73 8.54 -1.56 -3.52
N SER A 74 8.64 -0.46 -4.27
CA SER A 74 9.47 0.69 -3.88
C SER A 74 8.77 1.50 -2.79
N PRO A 75 9.41 1.76 -1.63
CA PRO A 75 8.79 2.51 -0.55
C PRO A 75 8.63 3.98 -0.92
N VAL A 76 7.59 4.61 -0.39
CA VAL A 76 7.27 6.02 -0.65
C VAL A 76 7.47 6.90 0.59
N VAL A 77 8.02 6.34 1.68
CA VAL A 77 8.31 7.04 2.95
C VAL A 77 9.16 8.30 2.76
N SER A 78 10.13 8.27 1.85
CA SER A 78 10.99 9.44 1.56
C SER A 78 10.22 10.59 0.90
N LEU A 79 9.14 10.28 0.17
CA LEU A 79 8.23 11.28 -0.39
C LEU A 79 7.17 11.68 0.65
N PHE A 80 6.55 10.73 1.32
CA PHE A 80 5.49 10.95 2.28
C PHE A 80 5.86 10.29 3.61
N PRO A 81 6.32 11.04 4.62
CA PRO A 81 6.68 10.47 5.92
C PRO A 81 5.54 9.71 6.59
N SER A 82 4.29 10.07 6.28
CA SER A 82 3.09 9.37 6.76
C SER A 82 2.95 7.94 6.21
N ALA A 83 3.56 7.64 5.05
CA ALA A 83 3.52 6.33 4.40
C ALA A 83 4.09 5.21 5.27
N GLY A 84 5.06 5.49 6.15
CA GLY A 84 5.76 4.44 6.88
C GLY A 84 4.84 3.58 7.77
N ARG A 85 3.73 4.12 8.29
CA ARG A 85 2.76 3.31 9.04
C ARG A 85 1.88 2.46 8.14
N TRP A 86 1.39 3.04 7.03
CA TRP A 86 0.52 2.31 6.11
C TRP A 86 1.27 1.23 5.32
N GLU A 87 2.53 1.46 4.93
CA GLU A 87 3.35 0.42 4.29
C GLU A 87 3.61 -0.77 5.23
N ARG A 88 3.79 -0.50 6.54
CA ARG A 88 3.88 -1.54 7.57
C ARG A 88 2.57 -2.28 7.77
N GLU A 89 1.45 -1.57 7.77
CA GLU A 89 0.11 -2.17 7.85
C GLU A 89 -0.17 -3.10 6.66
N VAL A 90 0.14 -2.66 5.44
CA VAL A 90 -0.01 -3.48 4.23
C VAL A 90 0.89 -4.72 4.30
N TRP A 91 2.11 -4.59 4.82
CA TRP A 91 2.98 -5.74 5.04
C TRP A 91 2.43 -6.70 6.11
N ASP A 92 1.92 -6.19 7.22
CA ASP A 92 1.39 -7.01 8.31
C ASP A 92 0.11 -7.78 7.89
N MET A 93 -0.80 -7.09 7.20
CA MET A 93 -2.11 -7.62 6.83
C MET A 93 -2.12 -8.47 5.55
N PHE A 94 -1.31 -8.09 4.55
CA PHE A 94 -1.29 -8.74 3.22
C PHE A 94 0.06 -9.38 2.87
N GLY A 95 1.14 -9.09 3.59
CA GLY A 95 2.46 -9.65 3.32
C GLY A 95 3.20 -9.03 2.14
N VAL A 96 2.71 -7.91 1.60
CA VAL A 96 3.41 -7.20 0.51
C VAL A 96 4.62 -6.47 1.11
N SER A 97 5.82 -6.82 0.67
CA SER A 97 7.06 -6.27 1.21
C SER A 97 7.60 -5.09 0.41
N SER A 98 8.22 -4.12 1.11
CA SER A 98 8.84 -2.94 0.50
C SER A 98 10.36 -3.03 0.58
N ILE A 99 11.07 -2.70 -0.50
CA ILE A 99 12.54 -2.74 -0.54
C ILE A 99 13.13 -1.57 0.26
N ASN A 100 14.05 -1.85 1.20
CA ASN A 100 14.74 -0.81 1.99
C ASN A 100 13.83 0.11 2.84
N HIS A 101 12.69 -0.40 3.31
CA HIS A 101 11.89 0.33 4.31
C HIS A 101 12.67 0.43 5.65
N PRO A 102 12.72 1.59 6.32
CA PRO A 102 13.60 1.82 7.47
C PRO A 102 13.25 0.99 8.72
N ASP A 103 11.98 0.66 8.94
CA ASP A 103 11.51 -0.19 10.05
C ASP A 103 10.31 -1.03 9.59
N LEU A 104 10.57 -2.16 8.90
CA LEU A 104 9.50 -3.06 8.45
C LEU A 104 9.28 -4.16 9.51
N ARG A 105 8.27 -3.95 10.35
CA ARG A 105 7.79 -4.92 11.35
C ARG A 105 6.29 -4.79 11.54
N ARG A 106 5.69 -5.81 12.17
CA ARG A 106 4.25 -5.89 12.43
C ARG A 106 3.79 -4.69 13.25
N ILE A 107 2.55 -4.26 13.08
CA ILE A 107 2.01 -3.07 13.76
C ILE A 107 0.61 -3.29 14.31
N LEU A 108 -0.21 -4.14 13.67
CA LEU A 108 -1.58 -4.41 14.10
C LEU A 108 -1.71 -5.77 14.77
N THR A 109 -1.03 -6.81 14.27
CA THR A 109 -1.12 -8.14 14.86
C THR A 109 -0.22 -8.28 16.08
N ASP A 110 -0.50 -9.32 16.88
CA ASP A 110 0.34 -9.72 18.01
C ASP A 110 1.77 -10.08 17.55
N TYR A 111 2.73 -10.02 18.47
CA TYR A 111 4.15 -10.20 18.22
C TYR A 111 4.49 -11.60 17.68
N GLY A 112 3.80 -12.63 18.17
CA GLY A 112 3.98 -14.02 17.76
C GLY A 112 3.04 -14.47 16.63
N PHE A 113 2.33 -13.53 15.98
CA PHE A 113 1.31 -13.88 15.00
C PHE A 113 1.92 -14.48 13.72
N GLU A 114 1.44 -15.65 13.33
CA GLU A 114 1.84 -16.33 12.11
C GLU A 114 0.80 -16.12 10.99
N GLY A 115 1.28 -15.67 9.83
CA GLY A 115 0.43 -15.38 8.67
C GLY A 115 0.00 -13.92 8.53
N HIS A 116 -0.96 -13.71 7.62
CA HIS A 116 -1.44 -12.41 7.14
C HIS A 116 -2.98 -12.40 7.13
N PRO A 117 -3.64 -11.76 8.12
CA PRO A 117 -5.07 -11.96 8.40
C PRO A 117 -6.03 -11.54 7.29
N LEU A 118 -5.70 -10.51 6.50
CA LEU A 118 -6.63 -9.95 5.51
C LEU A 118 -6.53 -10.63 4.13
N ARG A 119 -5.66 -11.63 4.00
CA ARG A 119 -5.65 -12.47 2.80
C ARG A 119 -6.87 -13.40 2.79
N LYS A 120 -7.38 -13.69 1.59
CA LYS A 120 -8.63 -14.46 1.42
C LYS A 120 -8.52 -15.95 1.74
N ASP A 121 -7.31 -16.46 1.85
CA ASP A 121 -6.96 -17.81 2.30
C ASP A 121 -6.91 -17.95 3.84
N PHE A 122 -6.85 -16.84 4.58
CA PHE A 122 -6.80 -16.87 6.04
C PHE A 122 -8.20 -17.10 6.65
N PRO A 123 -8.37 -18.06 7.58
CA PRO A 123 -9.67 -18.34 8.21
C PRO A 123 -10.08 -17.24 9.19
N LEU A 124 -11.38 -16.98 9.30
CA LEU A 124 -11.91 -15.90 10.14
C LEU A 124 -11.51 -16.00 11.62
N SER A 125 -11.49 -17.21 12.18
CA SER A 125 -11.13 -17.44 13.59
C SER A 125 -9.62 -17.51 13.85
N GLY A 126 -8.80 -17.49 12.80
CA GLY A 126 -7.37 -17.78 12.92
C GLY A 126 -7.06 -19.24 13.23
N TYR A 127 -5.80 -19.52 13.57
CA TYR A 127 -5.30 -20.88 13.84
C TYR A 127 -5.05 -21.17 15.32
N VAL A 128 -4.90 -20.14 16.14
CA VAL A 128 -4.51 -20.25 17.55
C VAL A 128 -5.45 -19.39 18.40
N GLU A 129 -5.91 -19.96 19.52
CA GLU A 129 -6.68 -19.28 20.55
C GLU A 129 -5.89 -19.31 21.86
N VAL A 130 -5.80 -18.18 22.56
CA VAL A 130 -5.17 -18.09 23.88
C VAL A 130 -6.26 -18.21 24.96
N ARG A 131 -6.00 -18.97 26.02
CA ARG A 131 -6.89 -19.19 27.16
C ARG A 131 -6.18 -18.89 28.47
#